data_AF-A0A8S3QA86-F1
#
_entry.id   AF-A0A8S3QA86-F1
#
_cell.length_a   1.000
_cell.length_b   1.000
_cell.length_c   1.000
_cell.angle_alpha   90.00
_cell.angle_beta   90.00
_cell.angle_gamma   90.00
#
_symmetry.space_group_name_H-M   'P 1'
#
loop_
_entity.id
_entity.type
_entity.pdbx_description
1 polymer ?
#
loop_
_entity_poly.entity_id
_entity_poly.type
_entity_poly.pdbx_seq_one_letter_code
_entity_poly.pdbx_strand_id
1 'polypeptide(L)'
;MKKRLQTYFGSDIIITEVNGKPNIVTFRRTASSILNEFYRRPSSKSPEEEKLSMIETAAKLIKADIMSLKDSKAVYPSSVDINSEQNIAFVPDSLQTLLRALFSQNDSSVKVASVGQAIIQASRPRTLIAPLQIALSVQMHHHFGSRFLLDTLNTLGFASSYTEVQRFELNAAAAAHDRTNTQFGNGTFVQYIADNVDHNLRTLDGHGTFHGMGMIAAVTPGFRLDKAVPRLSPTLKEVSDLAKINIEYYKMQSKQSLQAEFATMNYEPNMIDTTWKLDLLSKDPLL
;
A
#
# COMPACT_ATOMS: atom_id res chain seq x y z
N MET A 1 -54.68 23.30 -9.84
CA MET A 1 -54.03 23.97 -10.99
C MET A 1 -52.68 23.34 -11.34
N LYS A 2 -51.73 23.21 -10.39
CA LYS A 2 -50.39 22.61 -10.58
C LYS A 2 -50.38 21.26 -11.33
N LYS A 3 -51.17 20.28 -10.86
CA LYS A 3 -51.31 18.97 -11.52
C LYS A 3 -51.78 19.07 -12.97
N ARG A 4 -52.76 19.94 -13.27
CA ARG A 4 -53.29 20.12 -14.63
C ARG A 4 -52.25 20.72 -15.58
N LEU A 5 -51.46 21.70 -15.11
CA LEU A 5 -50.37 22.29 -15.91
C LEU A 5 -49.27 21.27 -16.19
N GLN A 6 -48.95 20.42 -15.22
CA GLN A 6 -47.93 19.38 -15.36
C GLN A 6 -48.41 18.24 -16.30
N THR A 7 -49.71 17.93 -16.32
CA THR A 7 -50.29 16.98 -17.28
C THR A 7 -50.31 17.53 -18.71
N TYR A 8 -50.53 18.83 -18.89
CA TYR A 8 -50.66 19.44 -20.22
C TYR A 8 -49.31 19.82 -20.86
N PHE A 9 -48.37 20.35 -20.07
CA PHE A 9 -47.06 20.82 -20.55
C PHE A 9 -45.89 19.90 -20.19
N GLY A 10 -46.11 18.85 -19.41
CA GLY A 10 -45.11 17.83 -19.11
C GLY A 10 -43.77 18.39 -18.62
N SER A 11 -42.71 18.07 -19.36
CA SER A 11 -41.32 18.46 -19.10
C SER A 11 -40.93 19.85 -19.61
N ASP A 12 -41.83 20.56 -20.30
CA ASP A 12 -41.54 21.87 -20.91
C ASP A 12 -41.68 23.03 -19.93
N ILE A 13 -42.23 22.78 -18.73
CA ILE A 13 -42.37 23.77 -17.66
C ILE A 13 -41.60 23.37 -16.41
N ILE A 14 -41.14 24.37 -15.66
CA ILE A 14 -40.55 24.25 -14.33
C ILE A 14 -41.51 24.97 -13.38
N ILE A 15 -41.83 24.31 -12.27
CA ILE A 15 -42.65 24.89 -11.21
C ILE A 15 -41.76 25.03 -9.97
N THR A 16 -41.39 26.25 -9.65
CA THR A 16 -40.50 26.55 -8.53
C THR A 16 -41.33 26.83 -7.28
N GLU A 17 -41.07 26.08 -6.23
CA GLU A 17 -41.68 26.25 -4.92
C GLU A 17 -40.64 26.81 -3.93
N VAL A 18 -40.95 27.97 -3.36
CA VAL A 18 -40.13 28.62 -2.33
C VAL A 18 -41.05 28.89 -1.15
N ASN A 19 -40.69 28.42 0.05
CA ASN A 19 -41.52 28.57 1.24
C ASN A 19 -41.93 30.04 1.46
N GLY A 20 -43.24 30.28 1.58
CA GLY A 20 -43.82 31.60 1.81
C GLY A 20 -43.98 32.48 0.56
N LYS A 21 -43.67 31.98 -0.64
CA LYS A 21 -43.85 32.73 -1.89
C LYS A 21 -44.80 32.00 -2.85
N PRO A 22 -45.53 32.73 -3.72
CA PRO A 22 -46.39 32.12 -4.71
C PRO A 22 -45.57 31.28 -5.70
N ASN A 23 -46.13 30.15 -6.10
CA ASN A 23 -45.51 29.23 -7.05
C ASN A 23 -45.32 29.91 -8.40
N ILE A 24 -44.10 29.91 -8.91
CA ILE A 24 -43.77 30.48 -10.23
C ILE A 24 -43.73 29.32 -11.23
N VAL A 25 -44.47 29.48 -12.33
CA VAL A 25 -44.46 28.54 -13.46
C VAL A 25 -43.77 29.24 -14.63
N THR A 26 -42.67 28.65 -15.11
CA THR A 26 -41.91 29.16 -16.26
C THR A 26 -41.60 28.04 -17.22
N PHE A 27 -41.56 28.34 -18.53
CA PHE A 27 -41.09 27.38 -19.51
C PHE A 27 -39.60 27.10 -19.31
N ARG A 28 -39.19 25.84 -19.43
CA ARG A 28 -37.81 25.39 -19.27
C ARG A 28 -36.87 26.16 -20.21
N ARG A 29 -37.27 26.39 -21.46
CA ARG A 29 -36.50 27.19 -22.43
C ARG A 29 -36.26 28.63 -21.95
N THR A 30 -37.30 29.27 -21.41
CA THR A 30 -37.21 30.63 -20.88
C THR A 30 -36.35 30.68 -19.62
N ALA A 31 -36.52 29.72 -18.70
CA ALA A 31 -35.70 29.62 -17.50
C ALA A 31 -34.22 29.38 -17.84
N SER A 32 -33.93 28.46 -18.76
CA SER A 32 -32.57 28.23 -19.26
C SER A 32 -31.99 29.44 -19.99
N SER A 33 -32.80 30.16 -20.78
CA SER A 33 -32.37 31.40 -21.44
C SER A 33 -32.03 32.48 -20.41
N ILE A 34 -32.86 32.70 -19.41
CA ILE A 34 -32.63 33.69 -18.35
C ILE A 34 -31.41 33.33 -17.52
N LEU A 35 -31.23 32.05 -17.16
CA LEU A 35 -30.04 31.58 -16.44
C LEU A 35 -28.78 31.77 -17.30
N ASN A 36 -28.81 31.35 -18.56
CA ASN A 36 -27.69 31.56 -19.48
C ASN A 36 -27.38 33.04 -19.69
N GLU A 37 -28.41 33.90 -19.78
CA GLU A 37 -28.25 35.35 -19.92
C GLU A 37 -27.70 35.98 -18.63
N PHE A 38 -28.14 35.49 -17.46
CA PHE A 38 -27.62 35.90 -16.16
C PHE A 38 -26.14 35.54 -15.99
N TYR A 39 -25.72 34.36 -16.43
CA TYR A 39 -24.32 33.94 -16.44
C TYR A 39 -23.50 34.54 -17.60
N ARG A 40 -24.15 35.04 -18.67
CA ARG A 40 -23.52 35.78 -19.77
C ARG A 40 -23.34 37.27 -19.51
N ARG A 41 -24.03 37.83 -18.51
CA ARG A 41 -23.75 39.20 -18.07
C ARG A 41 -22.30 39.23 -17.59
N PRO A 42 -21.47 40.17 -18.09
CA PRO A 42 -20.11 40.30 -17.59
C PRO A 42 -20.22 40.49 -16.08
N SER A 43 -19.62 39.57 -15.33
CA SER A 43 -19.45 39.76 -13.90
C SER A 43 -18.71 41.08 -13.73
N SER A 44 -19.03 41.89 -12.72
CA SER A 44 -18.24 43.10 -12.40
C SER A 44 -16.83 42.75 -11.89
N LYS A 45 -16.41 41.51 -12.07
CA LYS A 45 -15.20 40.90 -11.57
C LYS A 45 -14.14 40.98 -12.66
N SER A 46 -12.90 41.22 -12.24
CA SER A 46 -11.78 41.18 -13.17
C SER A 46 -11.65 39.76 -13.80
N PRO A 47 -11.07 39.63 -15.00
CA PRO A 47 -10.79 38.32 -15.60
C PRO A 47 -9.99 37.38 -14.69
N GLU A 48 -9.12 37.94 -13.85
CA GLU A 48 -8.35 37.19 -12.85
C GLU A 48 -9.24 36.64 -11.72
N GLU A 49 -10.24 37.39 -11.26
CA GLU A 49 -11.20 36.91 -10.27
C GLU A 49 -12.10 35.79 -10.81
N GLU A 50 -12.51 35.87 -12.08
CA GLU A 50 -13.26 34.78 -12.72
C GLU A 50 -12.41 33.51 -12.83
N LYS A 51 -11.14 33.65 -13.22
CA LYS A 51 -10.16 32.56 -13.25
C LYS A 51 -9.98 31.91 -11.88
N LEU A 52 -9.77 32.71 -10.82
CA LEU A 52 -9.67 32.20 -9.46
C LEU A 52 -10.95 31.49 -9.00
N SER A 53 -12.12 32.03 -9.35
CA SER A 53 -13.42 31.41 -9.03
C SER A 53 -13.60 30.05 -9.72
N MET A 54 -13.13 29.91 -10.96
CA MET A 54 -13.12 28.62 -11.67
C MET A 54 -12.19 27.61 -11.00
N ILE A 55 -10.98 28.02 -10.62
CA ILE A 55 -10.01 27.18 -9.91
C ILE A 55 -10.57 26.73 -8.56
N GLU A 56 -11.20 27.64 -7.80
CA GLU A 56 -11.80 27.31 -6.50
C GLU A 56 -12.96 26.31 -6.67
N THR A 57 -13.74 26.45 -7.73
CA THR A 57 -14.84 25.52 -8.04
C THR A 57 -14.30 24.14 -8.40
N ALA A 58 -13.26 24.07 -9.24
CA ALA A 58 -12.58 22.82 -9.56
C ALA A 58 -11.96 22.16 -8.32
N ALA A 59 -11.32 22.94 -7.44
CA ALA A 59 -10.75 22.46 -6.19
C ALA A 59 -11.82 21.87 -5.26
N LYS A 60 -13.02 22.47 -5.19
CA LYS A 60 -14.15 21.94 -4.41
C LYS A 60 -14.65 20.60 -4.96
N LEU A 61 -14.72 20.45 -6.29
CA LEU A 61 -15.09 19.19 -6.93
C LEU A 61 -14.05 18.10 -6.65
N ILE A 62 -12.76 18.39 -6.87
CA ILE A 62 -11.67 17.45 -6.58
C ILE A 62 -11.67 17.05 -5.11
N LYS A 63 -11.87 18.01 -4.20
CA LYS A 63 -11.98 17.72 -2.77
C LYS A 63 -13.16 16.79 -2.48
N ALA A 64 -14.33 17.02 -3.08
CA ALA A 64 -15.49 16.15 -2.91
C ALA A 64 -15.20 14.71 -3.38
N ASP A 65 -14.50 14.55 -4.51
CA ASP A 65 -14.08 13.24 -5.00
C ASP A 65 -13.14 12.54 -4.00
N ILE A 66 -12.14 13.25 -3.47
CA ILE A 66 -11.25 12.74 -2.42
C ILE A 66 -12.05 12.30 -1.17
N MET A 67 -13.05 13.11 -0.77
CA MET A 67 -13.94 12.80 0.37
C MET A 67 -14.81 11.57 0.13
N SER A 68 -15.09 11.22 -1.13
CA SER A 68 -15.92 10.06 -1.48
C SER A 68 -15.15 8.74 -1.57
N LEU A 69 -13.81 8.76 -1.49
CA LEU A 69 -12.98 7.56 -1.43
C LEU A 69 -13.39 6.66 -0.26
N LYS A 70 -13.47 5.35 -0.52
CA LYS A 70 -13.81 4.34 0.48
C LYS A 70 -12.71 4.24 1.53
N ASP A 71 -13.11 4.25 2.80
CA ASP A 71 -12.19 4.05 3.91
C ASP A 71 -11.66 2.61 3.91
N SER A 72 -10.33 2.45 3.88
CA SER A 72 -9.67 1.17 4.08
C SER A 72 -8.51 1.35 5.07
N LYS A 73 -8.71 0.83 6.28
CA LYS A 73 -7.68 0.79 7.34
C LYS A 73 -7.54 -0.57 7.99
N ALA A 74 -8.35 -1.55 7.60
CA ALA A 74 -8.34 -2.85 8.26
C ALA A 74 -7.09 -3.66 7.88
N VAL A 75 -6.54 -3.38 6.70
CA VAL A 75 -5.48 -4.15 6.07
C VAL A 75 -4.48 -3.17 5.45
N TYR A 76 -3.20 -3.48 5.59
CA TYR A 76 -2.13 -2.73 4.94
C TYR A 76 -2.01 -3.10 3.45
N PRO A 77 -1.60 -2.15 2.59
CA PRO A 77 -1.27 -2.45 1.20
C PRO A 77 -0.20 -3.55 1.10
N SER A 78 -0.40 -4.47 0.16
CA SER A 78 0.54 -5.53 -0.16
C SER A 78 1.73 -5.01 -0.97
N SER A 79 2.77 -5.84 -1.12
CA SER A 79 3.90 -5.51 -2.00
C SER A 79 3.51 -5.40 -3.48
N VAL A 80 2.37 -6.00 -3.89
CA VAL A 80 1.81 -5.84 -5.24
C VAL A 80 1.22 -4.45 -5.40
N ASP A 81 0.58 -3.91 -4.36
CA ASP A 81 -0.02 -2.57 -4.33
C ASP A 81 1.01 -1.43 -4.44
N ILE A 82 2.30 -1.74 -4.33
CA ILE A 82 3.41 -0.80 -4.51
C ILE A 82 3.79 -0.65 -6.00
N ASN A 83 3.20 -1.43 -6.91
CA ASN A 83 3.40 -1.24 -8.35
C ASN A 83 2.78 0.09 -8.86
N SER A 84 3.23 0.58 -10.01
CA SER A 84 2.85 1.90 -10.53
C SER A 84 1.36 2.02 -10.91
N GLU A 85 0.72 0.93 -11.33
CA GLU A 85 -0.66 0.91 -11.81
C GLU A 85 -1.69 0.92 -10.67
N GLN A 86 -1.46 0.16 -9.59
CA GLN A 86 -2.36 0.15 -8.43
C GLN A 86 -2.23 1.43 -7.60
N ASN A 87 -1.04 2.02 -7.56
CA ASN A 87 -0.80 3.29 -6.90
C ASN A 87 -1.51 4.47 -7.56
N ILE A 88 -1.64 4.47 -8.89
CA ILE A 88 -2.39 5.51 -9.59
C ILE A 88 -3.90 5.35 -9.37
N ALA A 89 -4.39 4.10 -9.32
CA ALA A 89 -5.80 3.81 -9.04
C ALA A 89 -6.26 4.24 -7.63
N PHE A 90 -5.33 4.41 -6.69
CA PHE A 90 -5.62 4.98 -5.37
C PHE A 90 -6.01 6.48 -5.45
N VAL A 91 -5.63 7.18 -6.51
CA VAL A 91 -5.86 8.62 -6.68
C VAL A 91 -7.12 8.85 -7.53
N PRO A 92 -8.08 9.72 -7.12
CA PRO A 92 -9.26 10.02 -7.94
C PRO A 92 -8.88 10.57 -9.33
N ASP A 93 -9.64 10.19 -10.35
CA ASP A 93 -9.38 10.60 -11.74
C ASP A 93 -9.34 12.11 -11.94
N SER A 94 -10.15 12.87 -11.17
CA SER A 94 -10.15 14.33 -11.19
C SER A 94 -8.81 14.92 -10.71
N LEU A 95 -8.26 14.36 -9.63
CA LEU A 95 -6.94 14.74 -9.12
C LEU A 95 -5.83 14.27 -10.05
N GLN A 96 -5.92 13.06 -10.63
CA GLN A 96 -4.96 12.60 -11.63
C GLN A 96 -4.95 13.54 -12.85
N THR A 97 -6.12 13.97 -13.32
CA THR A 97 -6.25 14.88 -14.47
C THR A 97 -5.59 16.22 -14.20
N LEU A 98 -5.83 16.80 -13.02
CA LEU A 98 -5.17 18.03 -12.61
C LEU A 98 -3.64 17.85 -12.55
N LEU A 99 -3.15 16.81 -11.86
CA LEU A 99 -1.71 16.60 -11.69
C LEU A 99 -1.01 16.33 -13.02
N ARG A 100 -1.61 15.55 -13.93
CA ARG A 100 -1.08 15.33 -15.28
C ARG A 100 -1.06 16.61 -16.13
N ALA A 101 -1.99 17.53 -15.91
CA ALA A 101 -1.99 18.83 -16.58
C ALA A 101 -0.91 19.77 -16.02
N LEU A 102 -0.56 19.65 -14.74
CA LEU A 102 0.48 20.44 -14.09
C LEU A 102 1.89 19.89 -14.33
N PHE A 103 2.02 18.57 -14.44
CA PHE A 103 3.29 17.88 -14.62
C PHE A 103 3.70 17.85 -16.09
N SER A 104 5.00 17.76 -16.36
CA SER A 104 5.50 17.69 -17.73
C SER A 104 5.25 16.29 -18.30
N GLN A 105 5.11 16.15 -19.62
CA GLN A 105 4.79 14.86 -20.27
C GLN A 105 5.81 13.72 -19.99
N ASN A 106 6.98 14.05 -19.44
CA ASN A 106 8.01 13.09 -19.02
C ASN A 106 7.83 12.56 -17.59
N ASP A 107 6.81 13.01 -16.85
CA ASP A 107 6.61 12.58 -15.47
C ASP A 107 5.95 11.19 -15.38
N SER A 108 6.60 10.29 -14.66
CA SER A 108 6.11 8.93 -14.47
C SER A 108 4.81 8.90 -13.65
N SER A 109 3.94 7.93 -13.94
CA SER A 109 2.72 7.65 -13.17
C SER A 109 2.95 7.59 -11.66
N VAL A 110 4.15 7.20 -11.24
CA VAL A 110 4.60 7.15 -9.84
C VAL A 110 4.64 8.54 -9.20
N LYS A 111 5.08 9.59 -9.90
CA LYS A 111 5.08 10.97 -9.36
C LYS A 111 3.66 11.50 -9.18
N VAL A 112 2.78 11.22 -10.13
CA VAL A 112 1.36 11.57 -10.01
C VAL A 112 0.74 10.85 -8.82
N ALA A 113 1.04 9.55 -8.66
CA ALA A 113 0.57 8.78 -7.52
C ALA A 113 1.13 9.28 -6.18
N SER A 114 2.43 9.60 -6.09
CA SER A 114 3.07 10.03 -4.85
C SER A 114 2.52 11.38 -4.36
N VAL A 115 2.44 12.37 -5.26
CA VAL A 115 1.88 13.69 -4.93
C VAL A 115 0.38 13.59 -4.70
N GLY A 116 -0.33 12.78 -5.50
CA GLY A 116 -1.76 12.53 -5.32
C GLY A 116 -2.08 11.94 -3.93
N GLN A 117 -1.32 10.93 -3.51
CA GLN A 117 -1.45 10.33 -2.18
C GLN A 117 -1.16 11.35 -1.05
N ALA A 118 -0.15 12.22 -1.22
CA ALA A 118 0.13 13.28 -0.25
C ALA A 118 -1.02 14.29 -0.14
N ILE A 119 -1.61 14.71 -1.26
CA ILE A 119 -2.78 15.62 -1.30
C ILE A 119 -3.99 14.96 -0.64
N ILE A 120 -4.23 13.67 -0.90
CA ILE A 120 -5.31 12.90 -0.28
C ILE A 120 -5.14 12.86 1.24
N GLN A 121 -3.94 12.55 1.72
CA GLN A 121 -3.64 12.49 3.16
C GLN A 121 -3.77 13.85 3.84
N ALA A 122 -3.32 14.93 3.19
CA ALA A 122 -3.50 16.30 3.68
C ALA A 122 -4.99 16.71 3.72
N SER A 123 -5.78 16.26 2.73
CA SER A 123 -7.21 16.55 2.65
C SER A 123 -8.05 15.71 3.61
N ARG A 124 -7.61 14.49 3.93
CA ARG A 124 -8.31 13.52 4.78
C ARG A 124 -7.36 12.83 5.77
N PRO A 125 -6.82 13.57 6.74
CA PRO A 125 -5.84 13.04 7.66
C PRO A 125 -6.37 11.82 8.41
N ARG A 126 -5.52 10.80 8.53
CA ARG A 126 -5.79 9.58 9.32
C ARG A 126 -6.98 8.76 8.84
N THR A 127 -7.50 8.93 7.62
CA THR A 127 -8.66 8.14 7.10
C THR A 127 -8.24 6.95 6.23
N LEU A 128 -7.10 7.04 5.57
CA LEU A 128 -6.59 6.04 4.63
C LEU A 128 -5.14 5.72 4.98
N ILE A 129 -4.66 4.55 4.58
CA ILE A 129 -3.22 4.24 4.57
C ILE A 129 -2.74 4.42 3.14
N ALA A 130 -1.92 5.44 2.90
CA ALA A 130 -1.34 5.71 1.58
C ALA A 130 -0.22 4.69 1.28
N PRO A 131 -0.36 3.82 0.25
CA PRO A 131 0.60 2.75 -0.02
C PRO A 131 2.05 3.23 -0.19
N LEU A 132 2.28 4.31 -0.93
CA LEU A 132 3.63 4.82 -1.15
C LEU A 132 4.24 5.42 0.12
N GLN A 133 3.42 6.04 0.96
CA GLN A 133 3.91 6.64 2.20
C GLN A 133 4.30 5.58 3.24
N ILE A 134 3.50 4.52 3.40
CA ILE A 134 3.87 3.44 4.33
C ILE A 134 5.06 2.64 3.79
N ALA A 135 5.10 2.36 2.48
CA ALA A 135 6.21 1.66 1.84
C ALA A 135 7.53 2.43 2.00
N LEU A 136 7.52 3.74 1.73
CA LEU A 136 8.69 4.60 1.93
C LEU A 136 9.13 4.60 3.39
N SER A 137 8.19 4.72 4.34
CA SER A 137 8.55 4.71 5.76
C SER A 137 9.18 3.39 6.20
N VAL A 138 8.62 2.25 5.79
CA VAL A 138 9.17 0.93 6.12
C VAL A 138 10.57 0.78 5.51
N GLN A 139 10.76 1.19 4.26
CA GLN A 139 12.06 1.13 3.60
C GLN A 139 13.11 2.00 4.32
N MET A 140 12.75 3.23 4.69
CA MET A 140 13.64 4.13 5.43
C MET A 140 13.95 3.60 6.83
N HIS A 141 12.98 2.98 7.52
CA HIS A 141 13.22 2.37 8.81
C HIS A 141 14.17 1.18 8.72
N HIS A 142 13.96 0.29 7.76
CA HIS A 142 14.83 -0.85 7.52
C HIS A 142 16.27 -0.43 7.16
N HIS A 143 16.42 0.61 6.33
CA HIS A 143 17.75 1.00 5.83
C HIS A 143 18.54 1.85 6.84
N PHE A 144 17.87 2.73 7.59
CA PHE A 144 18.54 3.71 8.44
C PHE A 144 18.27 3.53 9.95
N GLY A 145 17.22 2.82 10.35
CA GLY A 145 16.80 2.69 11.75
C GLY A 145 16.50 4.02 12.45
N SER A 146 16.29 5.10 11.69
CA SER A 146 16.24 6.47 12.22
C SER A 146 14.79 6.96 12.38
N ARG A 147 14.34 7.02 13.64
CA ARG A 147 13.06 7.65 13.98
C ARG A 147 13.01 9.13 13.58
N PHE A 148 14.11 9.86 13.76
CA PHE A 148 14.18 11.29 13.41
C PHE A 148 13.90 11.54 11.92
N LEU A 149 14.49 10.71 11.05
CA LEU A 149 14.26 10.78 9.61
C LEU A 149 12.79 10.53 9.29
N LEU A 150 12.19 9.49 9.86
CA LEU A 150 10.78 9.16 9.64
C LEU A 150 9.83 10.25 10.14
N ASP A 151 10.06 10.76 11.35
CA ASP A 151 9.22 11.82 11.93
C ASP A 151 9.34 13.12 11.09
N THR A 152 10.52 13.41 10.52
CA THR A 152 10.72 14.54 9.60
C THR A 152 9.91 14.37 8.30
N LEU A 153 10.04 13.21 7.63
CA LEU A 153 9.31 12.95 6.38
C LEU A 153 7.79 12.90 6.57
N ASN A 154 7.34 12.35 7.71
CA ASN A 154 5.93 12.33 8.09
C ASN A 154 5.39 13.75 8.33
N THR A 155 6.16 14.60 9.00
CA THR A 155 5.78 16.01 9.23
C THR A 155 5.62 16.78 7.92
N LEU A 156 6.43 16.45 6.91
CA LEU A 156 6.33 17.02 5.56
C LEU A 156 5.19 16.41 4.72
N GLY A 157 4.54 15.33 5.18
CA GLY A 157 3.45 14.67 4.48
C GLY A 157 3.90 13.67 3.40
N PHE A 158 5.16 13.24 3.42
CA PHE A 158 5.71 12.29 2.42
C PHE A 158 5.77 10.84 2.90
N ALA A 159 5.58 10.61 4.21
CA ALA A 159 5.79 9.31 4.84
C ALA A 159 4.75 9.06 5.94
N SER A 160 4.51 7.80 6.26
CA SER A 160 3.75 7.41 7.47
C SER A 160 4.59 7.62 8.74
N SER A 161 3.92 7.80 9.88
CA SER A 161 4.58 8.00 11.17
C SER A 161 5.39 6.78 11.61
N TYR A 162 6.42 7.01 12.43
CA TYR A 162 7.21 5.93 13.03
C TYR A 162 6.33 4.90 13.77
N THR A 163 5.33 5.38 14.50
CA THR A 163 4.38 4.50 15.22
C THR A 163 3.57 3.61 14.28
N GLU A 164 3.23 4.10 13.09
CA GLU A 164 2.49 3.34 12.09
C GLU A 164 3.38 2.29 11.42
N VAL A 165 4.67 2.61 11.21
CA VAL A 165 5.69 1.65 10.75
C VAL A 165 5.86 0.52 11.75
N GLN A 166 6.09 0.83 13.03
CA GLN A 166 6.22 -0.20 14.07
C GLN A 166 4.99 -1.09 14.14
N ARG A 167 3.80 -0.51 13.99
CA ARG A 167 2.55 -1.25 13.92
C ARG A 167 2.52 -2.19 12.71
N PHE A 168 2.88 -1.70 11.53
CA PHE A 168 2.97 -2.53 10.34
C PHE A 168 3.94 -3.70 10.53
N GLU A 169 5.18 -3.43 10.94
CA GLU A 169 6.23 -4.44 11.11
C GLU A 169 5.82 -5.54 12.09
N LEU A 170 5.20 -5.14 13.19
CA LEU A 170 4.70 -6.06 14.20
C LEU A 170 3.57 -6.96 13.66
N ASN A 171 2.59 -6.38 12.96
CA ASN A 171 1.52 -7.16 12.34
C ASN A 171 2.06 -8.06 11.21
N ALA A 172 3.06 -7.60 10.46
CA ALA A 172 3.72 -8.37 9.41
C ALA A 172 4.47 -9.56 10.02
N ALA A 173 5.19 -9.37 11.13
CA ALA A 173 5.85 -10.43 11.87
C ALA A 173 4.86 -11.46 12.42
N ALA A 174 3.75 -11.02 13.01
CA ALA A 174 2.69 -11.89 13.48
C ALA A 174 2.06 -12.72 12.35
N ALA A 175 1.76 -12.08 11.21
CA ALA A 175 1.26 -12.75 10.02
C ALA A 175 2.29 -13.71 9.37
N ALA A 176 3.58 -13.52 9.66
CA ALA A 176 4.66 -14.41 9.23
C ALA A 176 4.83 -15.62 10.15
N HIS A 177 4.60 -15.48 11.46
CA HIS A 177 4.72 -16.60 12.42
C HIS A 177 3.73 -17.73 12.11
N ASP A 178 2.52 -17.39 11.64
CA ASP A 178 1.51 -18.35 11.16
C ASP A 178 1.94 -19.12 9.89
N ARG A 179 3.05 -18.74 9.23
CA ARG A 179 3.55 -19.33 7.97
C ARG A 179 4.50 -20.50 8.17
N THR A 180 5.04 -20.74 9.37
CA THR A 180 5.90 -21.91 9.63
C THR A 180 5.15 -23.24 9.55
N ASN A 181 3.80 -23.20 9.57
CA ASN A 181 2.92 -24.35 9.37
C ASN A 181 2.44 -24.52 7.91
N THR A 182 3.09 -23.88 6.93
CA THR A 182 2.68 -24.01 5.52
C THR A 182 2.97 -25.44 5.04
N GLN A 183 1.92 -26.22 4.80
CA GLN A 183 2.05 -27.51 4.14
C GLN A 183 2.44 -27.27 2.68
N PHE A 184 3.62 -27.74 2.30
CA PHE A 184 4.06 -27.67 0.91
C PHE A 184 3.30 -28.73 0.08
N GLY A 185 2.79 -28.33 -1.07
CA GLY A 185 2.03 -29.23 -1.95
C GLY A 185 2.91 -30.30 -2.61
N ASN A 186 2.28 -31.34 -3.17
CA ASN A 186 3.01 -32.35 -3.95
C ASN A 186 3.75 -31.69 -5.11
N GLY A 187 5.05 -32.00 -5.25
CA GLY A 187 5.91 -31.46 -6.32
C GLY A 187 6.82 -30.30 -5.92
N THR A 188 6.83 -29.88 -4.65
CA THR A 188 7.81 -28.92 -4.13
C THR A 188 9.04 -29.62 -3.57
N PHE A 189 10.22 -29.10 -3.91
CA PHE A 189 11.48 -29.45 -3.28
C PHE A 189 11.84 -28.41 -2.22
N VAL A 190 12.14 -28.85 -0.99
CA VAL A 190 12.54 -28.00 0.13
C VAL A 190 13.98 -28.32 0.51
N GLN A 191 14.84 -27.31 0.50
CA GLN A 191 16.24 -27.41 0.92
C GLN A 191 16.47 -26.58 2.17
N TYR A 192 17.01 -27.21 3.21
CA TYR A 192 17.43 -26.50 4.42
C TYR A 192 18.91 -26.10 4.30
N ILE A 193 19.20 -24.83 4.54
CA ILE A 193 20.55 -24.26 4.50
C ILE A 193 20.80 -23.67 5.87
N ALA A 194 21.88 -24.09 6.53
CA ALA A 194 22.25 -23.60 7.84
C ALA A 194 23.58 -22.86 7.77
N ASP A 195 23.67 -21.73 8.45
CA ASP A 195 24.88 -20.92 8.58
C ASP A 195 24.95 -20.29 9.98
N ASN A 196 26.10 -19.76 10.35
CA ASN A 196 26.28 -19.09 11.63
C ASN A 196 25.48 -17.78 11.69
N VAL A 197 24.83 -17.55 12.83
CA VAL A 197 24.19 -16.29 13.20
C VAL A 197 24.92 -15.75 14.41
N ASP A 198 25.84 -14.84 14.14
CA ASP A 198 26.65 -14.19 15.17
C ASP A 198 26.13 -12.78 15.46
N HIS A 199 25.80 -12.51 16.72
CA HIS A 199 25.48 -11.15 17.19
C HIS A 199 26.58 -10.61 18.11
N ASN A 200 26.82 -9.30 18.03
CA ASN A 200 27.82 -8.56 18.82
C ASN A 200 29.29 -8.96 18.58
N LEU A 201 29.69 -9.22 17.34
CA LEU A 201 31.07 -9.54 16.93
C LEU A 201 32.15 -8.48 17.26
N ARG A 202 31.78 -7.34 17.85
CA ARG A 202 32.70 -6.22 18.16
C ARG A 202 33.31 -6.29 19.56
N THR A 203 33.48 -7.48 20.14
CA THR A 203 34.35 -7.66 21.30
C THR A 203 35.69 -8.22 20.84
N LEU A 204 36.79 -7.54 21.19
CA LEU A 204 38.15 -7.92 20.78
C LEU A 204 38.57 -9.29 21.32
N ASP A 205 37.91 -9.76 22.38
CA ASP A 205 38.17 -11.01 23.07
C ASP A 205 37.10 -12.09 22.82
N GLY A 206 36.06 -11.78 22.04
CA GLY A 206 34.94 -12.70 21.78
C GLY A 206 34.07 -13.00 23.02
N HIS A 207 34.25 -12.30 24.14
CA HIS A 207 33.38 -12.48 25.30
C HIS A 207 32.06 -11.73 25.13
N GLY A 208 30.96 -12.33 25.60
CA GLY A 208 29.62 -11.75 25.53
C GLY A 208 28.99 -11.76 24.13
N THR A 209 29.59 -12.46 23.16
CA THR A 209 29.01 -12.63 21.82
C THR A 209 27.96 -13.75 21.85
N PHE A 210 26.87 -13.57 21.10
CA PHE A 210 25.94 -14.66 20.84
C PHE A 210 26.42 -15.39 19.58
N HIS A 211 26.69 -16.68 19.72
CA HIS A 211 26.98 -17.59 18.61
C HIS A 211 25.80 -18.55 18.45
N GLY A 212 25.09 -18.42 17.33
CA GLY A 212 24.00 -19.30 16.96
C GLY A 212 24.20 -19.88 15.56
N MET A 213 23.36 -20.83 15.19
CA MET A 213 23.23 -21.30 13.81
C MET A 213 21.82 -20.96 13.34
N GLY A 214 21.71 -20.15 12.29
CA GLY A 214 20.46 -19.86 11.62
C GLY A 214 20.23 -20.86 10.50
N MET A 215 19.02 -21.36 10.38
CA MET A 215 18.63 -22.23 9.27
C MET A 215 17.51 -21.57 8.48
N ILE A 216 17.65 -21.56 7.16
CA ILE A 216 16.62 -21.14 6.22
C ILE A 216 16.12 -22.35 5.43
N ALA A 217 14.88 -22.26 4.95
CA ALA A 217 14.30 -23.24 4.05
C ALA A 217 14.05 -22.58 2.68
N ALA A 218 14.72 -23.08 1.64
CA ALA A 218 14.51 -22.67 0.26
C ALA A 218 13.54 -23.65 -0.42
N VAL A 219 12.51 -23.14 -1.10
CA VAL A 219 11.45 -23.96 -1.71
C VAL A 219 11.41 -23.74 -3.23
N THR A 220 11.41 -24.82 -3.99
CA THR A 220 11.39 -24.82 -5.46
C THR A 220 10.26 -25.71 -6.01
N PRO A 221 9.48 -25.27 -7.02
CA PRO A 221 9.49 -23.92 -7.59
C PRO A 221 9.03 -22.89 -6.56
N GLY A 222 9.56 -21.66 -6.68
CA GLY A 222 9.18 -20.56 -5.81
C GLY A 222 7.68 -20.27 -5.94
N PHE A 223 7.04 -19.93 -4.83
CA PHE A 223 5.62 -19.58 -4.77
C PHE A 223 5.43 -18.22 -4.10
N ARG A 224 4.39 -17.48 -4.51
CA ARG A 224 4.02 -16.22 -3.86
C ARG A 224 3.03 -16.49 -2.74
N LEU A 225 3.31 -15.93 -1.58
CA LEU A 225 2.40 -15.92 -0.44
C LEU A 225 1.66 -14.57 -0.41
N ASP A 226 0.51 -14.50 -1.07
CA ASP A 226 -0.35 -13.31 -1.05
C ASP A 226 -1.23 -13.32 0.22
N LYS A 227 -0.61 -13.21 1.40
CA LYS A 227 -1.33 -12.95 2.66
C LYS A 227 -1.25 -11.47 2.98
N ALA A 228 -2.40 -10.79 2.98
CA ALA A 228 -2.50 -9.40 3.36
C ALA A 228 -2.19 -9.21 4.85
N VAL A 229 -1.52 -8.10 5.21
CA VAL A 229 -1.13 -7.81 6.59
C VAL A 229 -2.26 -7.04 7.27
N PRO A 230 -2.91 -7.59 8.31
CA PRO A 230 -3.96 -6.88 9.02
C PRO A 230 -3.38 -5.71 9.82
N ARG A 231 -4.17 -4.65 10.01
CA ARG A 231 -3.77 -3.48 10.79
C ARG A 231 -4.33 -3.57 12.20
N LEU A 232 -3.83 -4.51 13.00
CA LEU A 232 -4.25 -4.66 14.41
C LEU A 232 -3.48 -3.72 15.33
N SER A 233 -4.03 -3.44 16.51
CA SER A 233 -3.35 -2.74 17.60
C SER A 233 -3.03 -3.74 18.71
N PRO A 234 -2.07 -4.65 18.51
CA PRO A 234 -1.73 -5.63 19.53
C PRO A 234 -1.25 -4.96 20.81
N THR A 235 -1.68 -5.50 21.94
CA THR A 235 -1.25 -5.12 23.28
C THR A 235 0.18 -5.59 23.55
N LEU A 236 0.89 -4.94 24.46
CA LEU A 236 2.24 -5.36 24.87
C LEU A 236 2.29 -6.83 25.31
N LYS A 237 1.21 -7.33 25.90
CA LYS A 237 1.09 -8.74 26.29
C LYS A 237 1.04 -9.65 25.06
N GLU A 238 0.19 -9.35 24.08
CA GLU A 238 0.11 -10.12 22.83
C GLU A 238 1.44 -10.11 22.08
N VAL A 239 2.14 -8.96 22.07
CA VAL A 239 3.48 -8.86 21.48
C VAL A 239 4.49 -9.72 22.23
N SER A 240 4.49 -9.64 23.57
CA SER A 240 5.38 -10.45 24.40
C SER A 240 5.11 -11.93 24.24
N ASP A 241 3.84 -12.33 24.14
CA ASP A 241 3.43 -13.70 23.90
C ASP A 241 3.86 -14.18 22.51
N LEU A 242 3.74 -13.33 21.48
CA LEU A 242 4.21 -13.63 20.12
C LEU A 242 5.74 -13.74 20.04
N ALA A 243 6.47 -12.98 20.87
CA ALA A 243 7.93 -13.00 20.92
C ALA A 243 8.49 -14.18 21.73
N LYS A 244 7.64 -14.98 22.39
CA LYS A 244 8.09 -16.20 23.08
C LYS A 244 8.49 -17.25 22.07
N ILE A 245 9.78 -17.45 21.94
CA ILE A 245 10.33 -18.58 21.18
C ILE A 245 10.25 -19.81 22.08
N ASN A 246 9.56 -20.86 21.62
CA ASN A 246 9.60 -22.14 22.30
C ASN A 246 11.00 -22.76 22.12
N ILE A 247 11.78 -22.79 23.19
CA ILE A 247 13.11 -23.41 23.15
C ILE A 247 12.93 -24.90 23.42
N GLU A 248 13.01 -25.69 22.36
CA GLU A 248 13.02 -27.14 22.46
C GLU A 248 14.45 -27.64 22.65
N TYR A 249 14.73 -28.12 23.86
CA TYR A 249 16.00 -28.76 24.16
C TYR A 249 16.00 -30.15 23.54
N TYR A 250 16.82 -30.35 22.51
CA TYR A 250 17.05 -31.68 21.95
C TYR A 250 17.62 -32.61 23.03
N LYS A 251 16.80 -33.57 23.47
CA LYS A 251 17.26 -34.68 24.30
C LYS A 251 17.74 -35.77 23.37
N MET A 252 19.06 -35.91 23.26
CA MET A 252 19.69 -36.98 22.50
C MET A 252 19.16 -38.32 23.00
N GLN A 253 18.35 -39.00 22.18
CA GLN A 253 17.93 -40.36 22.48
C GLN A 253 19.18 -41.25 22.46
N SER A 254 19.32 -42.10 23.49
CA SER A 254 20.47 -42.99 23.65
C SER A 254 20.72 -43.80 22.38
N LYS A 255 21.78 -43.43 21.64
CA LYS A 255 22.36 -44.15 20.50
C LYS A 255 21.34 -44.94 19.65
N GLN A 256 20.40 -44.25 19.00
CA GLN A 256 19.99 -44.76 17.69
C GLN A 256 21.10 -44.36 16.73
N SER A 257 21.93 -45.34 16.36
CA SER A 257 22.80 -45.22 15.21
C SER A 257 21.90 -44.94 14.00
N LEU A 258 21.73 -43.66 13.66
CA LEU A 258 21.22 -43.27 12.35
C LEU A 258 22.27 -43.76 11.35
N GLN A 259 22.10 -45.00 10.88
CA GLN A 259 22.78 -45.44 9.67
C GLN A 259 22.14 -44.63 8.54
N ALA A 260 22.82 -43.55 8.15
CA ALA A 260 22.53 -42.89 6.89
C ALA A 260 22.89 -43.89 5.79
N GLU A 261 21.89 -44.61 5.28
CA GLU A 261 22.05 -45.39 4.07
C GLU A 261 22.10 -44.42 2.89
N PHE A 262 23.30 -44.19 2.37
CA PHE A 262 23.45 -43.50 1.10
C PHE A 262 22.93 -44.43 0.00
N ALA A 263 21.77 -44.10 -0.57
CA ALA A 263 21.32 -44.76 -1.77
C ALA A 263 22.38 -44.56 -2.86
N THR A 264 22.91 -45.66 -3.38
CA THR A 264 23.82 -45.61 -4.53
C THR A 264 22.97 -45.17 -5.72
N MET A 265 23.20 -43.95 -6.22
CA MET A 265 22.58 -43.53 -7.48
C MET A 265 23.08 -44.47 -8.57
N ASN A 266 22.16 -45.11 -9.29
CA ASN A 266 22.50 -45.84 -10.51
C ASN A 266 23.07 -44.82 -11.50
N TYR A 267 24.39 -44.84 -11.66
CA TYR A 267 25.10 -43.95 -12.57
C TYR A 267 24.70 -44.33 -14.00
N GLU A 268 23.79 -43.58 -14.61
CA GLU A 268 23.58 -43.69 -16.05
C GLU A 268 24.76 -43.02 -16.75
N PRO A 269 25.52 -43.72 -17.61
CA PRO A 269 26.75 -43.21 -18.21
C PRO A 269 26.57 -41.97 -19.13
N ASN A 270 25.33 -41.55 -19.39
CA ASN A 270 24.99 -40.38 -20.20
C ASN A 270 24.41 -39.20 -19.41
N MET A 271 24.40 -39.25 -18.06
CA MET A 271 24.03 -38.10 -17.25
C MET A 271 25.15 -37.05 -17.31
N ILE A 272 24.96 -36.04 -18.15
CA ILE A 272 25.80 -34.84 -18.17
C ILE A 272 25.62 -34.15 -16.82
N ASP A 273 26.67 -34.11 -16.02
CA ASP A 273 26.73 -33.30 -14.81
C ASP A 273 26.54 -31.81 -15.21
N THR A 274 25.34 -31.29 -15.02
CA THR A 274 25.03 -29.88 -15.19
C THR A 274 25.05 -29.11 -13.88
N THR A 275 25.62 -29.67 -12.80
CA THR A 275 25.66 -29.02 -11.48
C THR A 275 26.53 -27.77 -11.50
N TRP A 276 27.47 -27.65 -12.46
CA TRP A 276 28.15 -26.38 -12.77
C TRP A 276 27.21 -25.25 -13.19
N LYS A 277 25.99 -25.55 -13.64
CA LYS A 277 24.93 -24.55 -13.90
C LYS A 277 24.21 -24.10 -12.62
N LEU A 278 24.28 -24.87 -11.53
CA LEU A 278 23.80 -24.44 -10.21
C LEU A 278 24.75 -23.42 -9.59
N ASP A 279 26.06 -23.52 -9.86
CA ASP A 279 27.04 -22.48 -9.50
C ASP A 279 26.85 -21.15 -10.24
N LEU A 280 26.05 -21.12 -11.31
CA LEU A 280 25.65 -19.87 -11.96
C LEU A 280 24.62 -19.09 -11.13
N LEU A 281 23.84 -19.74 -10.25
CA LEU A 281 22.88 -19.05 -9.37
C LEU A 281 23.55 -18.35 -8.18
N SER A 282 24.80 -18.67 -7.86
CA SER A 282 25.58 -18.02 -6.79
C SER A 282 26.59 -16.99 -7.31
N LYS A 283 26.71 -16.84 -8.63
CA LYS A 283 27.61 -15.89 -9.30
C LYS A 283 26.89 -15.02 -10.34
N ASP A 284 25.76 -14.42 -9.96
CA ASP A 284 25.37 -13.15 -10.55
C ASP A 284 25.80 -12.01 -9.61
N PRO A 285 26.99 -11.43 -9.81
CA PRO A 285 27.26 -10.09 -9.35
C PRO A 285 26.56 -9.16 -10.35
N LEU A 286 25.37 -8.65 -10.01
CA LEU A 286 24.83 -7.33 -10.39
C LEU A 286 23.30 -7.33 -10.26
N LEU A 287 22.82 -6.78 -9.15
CA LEU A 287 21.84 -5.68 -9.10
C LEU A 287 21.85 -5.05 -7.71
#